data_AF-X1P9S9-F1
#
_entry.id   AF-X1P9S9-F1
#
_cell.length_a   1.000
_cell.length_b   1.000
_cell.length_c   1.000
_cell.angle_alpha   90.00
_cell.angle_beta   90.00
_cell.angle_gamma   90.00
#
_symmetry.space_group_name_H-M   'P 1'
#
loop_
_entity.id
_entity.type
_entity.pdbx_description
1 polymer ?
#
loop_
_entity_poly.entity_id
_entity_poly.type
_entity_poly.pdbx_seq_one_letter_code
_entity_poly.pdbx_strand_id
1 'polypeptide(L)'
;RVKQALQEFMFNMAIPTRVGFQCPFTNITLDLKPSPAFAKQPIIIGGKPQKETYGEFEEEMKIFDKALYETTLEGDKSGRPFSFPIPTINITKDFPWDEPAFDGIFEASAKYGTNYFANYINSEMSPDDVRSMCCRLRLNLTDLYNRGGGGLFGSGSLTGSIGVVTLNMSRIGYLSKTKKDFFEKLAKMMDLAKESLEIKRKTIENFIEKGLYPYSKYYLSGIKKMRGDYWGNHFSTIGLVGMNEALLNFIGENSGSKRGRRFAI
;
A
#
# COMPACT_ATOMS: atom_id res chain seq x y z
N ARG A 1 0.86 -24.61 16.96
CA ARG A 1 2.16 -24.06 16.50
C ARG A 1 1.99 -22.79 15.65
N VAL A 2 1.20 -22.80 14.57
CA VAL A 2 0.98 -21.61 13.70
C VAL A 2 0.45 -20.40 14.49
N LYS A 3 -0.64 -20.59 15.27
CA LYS A 3 -1.18 -19.53 16.14
C LYS A 3 -0.15 -18.92 17.09
N GLN A 4 0.68 -19.74 17.72
CA GLN A 4 1.74 -19.25 18.62
C GLN A 4 2.75 -18.36 17.88
N ALA A 5 3.19 -18.78 16.68
CA ALA A 5 4.10 -17.99 15.87
C ALA A 5 3.48 -16.66 15.41
N LEU A 6 2.19 -16.66 15.09
CA LEU A 6 1.45 -15.45 14.74
C LEU A 6 1.23 -14.53 15.94
N GLN A 7 0.96 -15.08 17.11
CA GLN A 7 0.93 -14.33 18.36
C GLN A 7 2.26 -13.64 18.62
N GLU A 8 3.38 -14.37 18.54
CA GLU A 8 4.73 -13.79 18.69
C GLU A 8 4.97 -12.68 17.66
N PHE A 9 4.58 -12.89 16.40
CA PHE A 9 4.65 -11.87 15.36
C PHE A 9 3.85 -10.61 15.71
N MET A 10 2.56 -10.75 16.05
CA MET A 10 1.68 -9.62 16.39
C MET A 10 2.21 -8.80 17.58
N PHE A 11 2.66 -9.48 18.65
CA PHE A 11 3.24 -8.80 19.79
C PHE A 11 4.55 -8.09 19.45
N ASN A 12 5.43 -8.69 18.65
CA ASN A 12 6.67 -8.04 18.20
C ASN A 12 6.40 -6.80 17.33
N MET A 13 5.38 -6.85 16.48
CA MET A 13 4.97 -5.69 15.66
C MET A 13 4.38 -4.55 16.50
N ALA A 14 3.87 -4.85 17.69
CA ALA A 14 3.32 -3.88 18.63
C ALA A 14 4.34 -3.30 19.62
N ILE A 15 5.63 -3.62 19.49
CA ILE A 15 6.68 -3.04 20.34
C ILE A 15 7.06 -1.64 19.80
N PRO A 16 6.98 -0.58 20.64
CA PRO A 16 7.28 0.79 20.24
C PRO A 16 8.79 1.05 20.13
N THR A 17 9.41 0.53 19.08
CA THR A 17 10.87 0.62 18.86
C THR A 17 11.31 1.87 18.08
N ARG A 18 10.37 2.62 17.47
CA ARG A 18 10.72 3.84 16.73
C ARG A 18 10.86 5.04 17.65
N VAL A 19 11.66 6.02 17.20
CA VAL A 19 11.78 7.34 17.81
C VAL A 19 10.38 7.92 18.08
N GLY A 20 10.16 8.39 19.30
CA GLY A 20 8.85 8.87 19.77
C GLY A 20 7.96 7.80 20.39
N PHE A 21 8.51 6.62 20.74
CA PHE A 21 7.77 5.50 21.34
C PHE A 21 6.57 5.06 20.51
N GLN A 22 6.77 5.00 19.19
CA GLN A 22 5.76 4.52 18.24
C GLN A 22 6.13 3.14 17.72
N CYS A 23 5.12 2.32 17.46
CA CYS A 23 5.29 1.07 16.73
C CYS A 23 5.70 1.36 15.27
N PRO A 24 6.42 0.44 14.61
CA PRO A 24 6.59 0.52 13.17
C PRO A 24 5.23 0.51 12.48
N PHE A 25 5.03 1.43 11.53
CA PHE A 25 3.82 1.42 10.71
C PHE A 25 3.97 0.31 9.70
N THR A 26 3.16 -0.74 9.82
CA THR A 26 3.24 -1.91 8.95
C THR A 26 1.88 -2.33 8.44
N ASN A 27 1.89 -2.97 7.28
CA ASN A 27 0.72 -3.48 6.62
C ASN A 27 1.02 -4.90 6.15
N ILE A 28 0.03 -5.78 6.25
CA ILE A 28 0.04 -7.09 5.60
C ILE A 28 -1.09 -7.12 4.57
N THR A 29 -0.86 -7.79 3.45
CA THR A 29 -1.92 -8.07 2.48
C THR A 29 -2.13 -9.57 2.48
N LEU A 30 -3.37 -9.99 2.73
CA LEU A 30 -3.74 -11.40 2.74
C LEU A 30 -4.41 -11.71 1.40
N ASP A 31 -3.77 -12.60 0.64
CA ASP A 31 -4.40 -13.26 -0.49
C ASP A 31 -5.07 -14.53 0.08
N LEU A 32 -6.37 -14.70 -0.13
CA LEU A 32 -7.14 -15.82 0.47
C LEU A 32 -7.01 -17.14 -0.30
N LYS A 33 -6.32 -17.10 -1.44
CA LYS A 33 -6.02 -18.23 -2.30
C LYS A 33 -4.67 -17.99 -2.97
N PRO A 34 -3.96 -19.03 -3.42
CA PRO A 34 -2.69 -18.86 -4.12
C PRO A 34 -2.84 -17.92 -5.32
N SER A 35 -2.01 -16.87 -5.38
CA SER A 35 -2.01 -15.94 -6.53
C SER A 35 -1.63 -16.69 -7.82
N PRO A 36 -2.34 -16.49 -8.94
CA PRO A 36 -2.01 -17.12 -10.22
C PRO A 36 -0.58 -16.87 -10.68
N ALA A 37 0.01 -15.72 -10.30
CA ALA A 37 1.39 -15.35 -10.63
C ALA A 37 2.42 -16.31 -10.00
N PHE A 38 2.10 -16.89 -8.83
CA PHE A 38 2.99 -17.78 -8.08
C PHE A 38 2.53 -19.24 -8.10
N ALA A 39 1.25 -19.51 -8.35
CA ALA A 39 0.66 -20.85 -8.18
C ALA A 39 1.43 -21.98 -8.88
N LYS A 40 1.98 -21.72 -10.07
CA LYS A 40 2.77 -22.71 -10.84
C LYS A 40 4.26 -22.76 -10.49
N GLN A 41 4.73 -21.85 -9.64
CA GLN A 41 6.13 -21.79 -9.25
C GLN A 41 6.40 -22.80 -8.13
N PRO A 42 7.57 -23.46 -8.12
CA PRO A 42 7.96 -24.33 -7.02
C PRO A 42 8.10 -23.49 -5.74
N ILE A 43 7.70 -24.06 -4.60
CA ILE A 43 7.96 -23.41 -3.32
C ILE A 43 9.47 -23.35 -3.07
N ILE A 44 9.91 -22.29 -2.37
CA ILE A 44 11.31 -22.10 -2.04
C ILE A 44 11.53 -22.31 -0.54
N ILE A 45 12.33 -23.32 -0.18
CA ILE A 45 12.75 -23.58 1.20
C ILE A 45 14.27 -23.47 1.28
N GLY A 46 14.78 -22.59 2.16
CA GLY A 46 16.22 -22.37 2.31
C GLY A 46 16.93 -21.93 1.01
N GLY A 47 16.22 -21.22 0.13
CA GLY A 47 16.73 -20.80 -1.17
C GLY A 47 16.71 -21.89 -2.26
N LYS A 48 16.17 -23.08 -1.97
CA LYS A 48 16.08 -24.20 -2.92
C LYS A 48 14.65 -24.43 -3.38
N PRO A 49 14.40 -24.56 -4.69
CA PRO A 49 13.12 -25.02 -5.23
C PRO A 49 12.79 -26.42 -4.71
N GLN A 50 11.53 -26.65 -4.37
CA GLN A 50 11.00 -27.96 -4.00
C GLN A 50 10.18 -28.56 -5.15
N LYS A 51 9.62 -29.76 -4.93
CA LYS A 51 8.80 -30.45 -5.91
C LYS A 51 7.39 -29.85 -5.96
N GLU A 52 6.86 -29.49 -4.79
CA GLU A 52 5.55 -28.89 -4.61
C GLU A 52 5.54 -27.44 -5.09
N THR A 53 4.38 -27.00 -5.57
CA THR A 53 4.13 -25.66 -6.10
C THR A 53 3.28 -24.83 -5.15
N TYR A 54 3.35 -23.49 -5.21
CA TYR A 54 2.56 -22.62 -4.33
C TYR A 54 1.04 -22.85 -4.46
N GLY A 55 0.56 -23.32 -5.62
CA GLY A 55 -0.84 -23.63 -5.84
C GLY A 55 -1.38 -24.78 -4.99
N GLU A 56 -0.50 -25.61 -4.42
CA GLU A 56 -0.89 -26.76 -3.60
C GLU A 56 -1.15 -26.41 -2.12
N PHE A 57 -0.89 -25.16 -1.71
CA PHE A 57 -0.89 -24.74 -0.30
C PHE A 57 -2.09 -23.87 0.11
N GLU A 58 -3.24 -24.02 -0.56
CA GLU A 58 -4.45 -23.25 -0.23
C GLU A 58 -4.94 -23.54 1.19
N GLU A 59 -4.89 -24.80 1.63
CA GLU A 59 -5.33 -25.19 2.98
C GLU A 59 -4.41 -24.61 4.07
N GLU A 60 -3.10 -24.56 3.83
CA GLU A 60 -2.15 -23.90 4.73
C GLU A 60 -2.38 -22.39 4.80
N MET A 61 -2.78 -21.74 3.71
CA MET A 61 -3.18 -20.33 3.71
C MET A 61 -4.43 -20.10 4.57
N LYS A 62 -5.44 -20.97 4.48
CA LYS A 62 -6.61 -20.93 5.37
C LYS A 62 -6.23 -21.09 6.84
N ILE A 63 -5.33 -22.04 7.16
CA ILE A 63 -4.82 -22.23 8.53
C ILE A 63 -4.12 -20.96 9.02
N PHE A 64 -3.32 -20.31 8.16
CA PHE A 64 -2.66 -19.05 8.48
C PHE A 64 -3.65 -17.94 8.79
N ASP A 65 -4.61 -17.69 7.89
CA ASP A 65 -5.60 -16.61 8.03
C ASP A 65 -6.48 -16.81 9.27
N LYS A 66 -6.96 -18.04 9.48
CA LYS A 66 -7.73 -18.40 10.69
C LYS A 66 -6.92 -18.11 11.95
N ALA A 67 -5.68 -18.58 12.03
CA ALA A 67 -4.84 -18.38 13.20
C ALA A 67 -4.50 -16.90 13.44
N LEU A 68 -4.32 -16.12 12.36
CA LEU A 68 -4.07 -14.68 12.44
C LEU A 68 -5.28 -13.94 13.02
N TYR A 69 -6.49 -14.27 12.56
CA TYR A 69 -7.71 -13.63 13.06
C TYR A 69 -8.11 -14.08 14.44
N GLU A 70 -7.85 -15.33 14.83
CA GLU A 70 -7.97 -15.76 16.23
C GLU A 70 -7.10 -14.89 17.15
N THR A 71 -5.82 -14.70 16.81
CA THR A 71 -4.92 -13.82 17.58
C THR A 71 -5.36 -12.35 17.56
N THR A 72 -5.84 -11.86 16.42
CA THR A 72 -6.31 -10.47 16.28
C THR A 72 -7.55 -10.21 17.14
N LEU A 73 -8.46 -11.18 17.22
CA LEU A 73 -9.69 -11.10 18.01
C LEU A 73 -9.43 -11.20 19.51
N GLU A 74 -8.49 -12.06 19.92
CA GLU A 74 -8.01 -12.19 21.30
C GLU A 74 -7.37 -10.89 21.80
N GLY A 75 -6.58 -10.22 20.96
CA GLY A 75 -5.92 -8.97 21.28
C GLY A 75 -4.65 -9.13 22.14
N ASP A 76 -4.18 -8.02 22.70
CA ASP A 76 -3.01 -8.00 23.58
C ASP A 76 -3.30 -8.69 24.94
N LYS A 77 -2.34 -8.65 25.88
CA LYS A 77 -2.51 -9.22 27.23
C LYS A 77 -3.77 -8.70 27.96
N SER A 78 -4.25 -7.51 27.62
CA SER A 78 -5.44 -6.87 28.20
C SER A 78 -6.67 -6.99 27.30
N GLY A 79 -6.62 -7.78 26.22
CA GLY A 79 -7.68 -7.94 25.24
C GLY A 79 -7.87 -6.72 24.33
N ARG A 80 -6.88 -5.82 24.25
CA ARG A 80 -6.96 -4.63 23.38
C ARG A 80 -6.57 -4.98 21.96
N PRO A 81 -7.16 -4.34 20.94
CA PRO A 81 -6.83 -4.61 19.56
C PRO A 81 -5.39 -4.18 19.24
N PHE A 82 -4.73 -4.93 18.35
CA PHE A 82 -3.45 -4.53 17.78
C PHE A 82 -3.66 -3.41 16.76
N SER A 83 -2.86 -2.34 16.83
CA SER A 83 -2.87 -1.28 15.81
C SER A 83 -2.09 -1.65 14.54
N PHE A 84 -1.11 -2.55 14.67
CA PHE A 84 -0.23 -2.97 13.58
C PHE A 84 0.09 -4.47 13.66
N PRO A 85 0.35 -5.13 12.52
CA PRO A 85 0.20 -4.60 11.16
C PRO A 85 -1.28 -4.41 10.79
N ILE A 86 -1.55 -3.46 9.90
CA ILE A 86 -2.90 -3.28 9.33
C ILE A 86 -3.13 -4.38 8.28
N PRO A 87 -4.19 -5.21 8.40
CA PRO A 87 -4.52 -6.19 7.37
C PRO A 87 -5.27 -5.54 6.20
N THR A 88 -4.83 -5.83 4.98
CA THR A 88 -5.53 -5.50 3.75
C THR A 88 -6.04 -6.77 3.09
N ILE A 89 -7.35 -6.85 2.85
CA ILE A 89 -8.02 -7.98 2.20
C ILE A 89 -8.48 -7.57 0.81
N ASN A 90 -8.12 -8.38 -0.18
CA ASN A 90 -8.53 -8.16 -1.56
C ASN A 90 -9.91 -8.77 -1.80
N ILE A 91 -10.91 -7.95 -2.14
CA ILE A 91 -12.25 -8.42 -2.49
C ILE A 91 -12.34 -8.53 -4.02
N THR A 92 -12.38 -9.76 -4.53
CA THR A 92 -12.51 -10.09 -5.97
C THR A 92 -13.92 -10.58 -6.30
N LYS A 93 -14.20 -10.80 -7.59
CA LYS A 93 -15.50 -11.31 -8.04
C LYS A 93 -15.79 -12.72 -7.53
N ASP A 94 -14.74 -13.50 -7.32
CA ASP A 94 -14.74 -14.87 -6.83
C ASP A 94 -14.31 -14.96 -5.36
N PHE A 95 -14.54 -13.88 -4.59
CA PHE A 95 -14.25 -13.87 -3.17
C PHE A 95 -15.04 -14.99 -2.45
N PRO A 96 -14.41 -15.80 -1.59
CA PRO A 96 -15.04 -16.95 -0.93
C PRO A 96 -15.90 -16.49 0.26
N TRP A 97 -17.08 -15.92 -0.01
CA TRP A 97 -17.97 -15.34 1.00
C TRP A 97 -18.46 -16.34 2.06
N ASP A 98 -18.64 -17.60 1.67
CA ASP A 98 -19.23 -18.64 2.51
C ASP A 98 -18.17 -19.62 3.10
N GLU A 99 -16.89 -19.28 3.04
CA GLU A 99 -15.79 -20.11 3.58
C GLU A 99 -15.56 -19.81 5.07
N PRO A 100 -15.88 -20.75 5.99
CA PRO A 100 -15.81 -20.51 7.44
C PRO A 100 -14.41 -20.18 7.95
N ALA A 101 -13.34 -20.56 7.24
CA ALA A 101 -11.98 -20.18 7.60
C ALA A 101 -11.77 -18.65 7.63
N PHE A 102 -12.61 -17.89 6.93
CA PHE A 102 -12.50 -16.44 6.78
C PHE A 102 -13.50 -15.64 7.64
N ASP A 103 -14.36 -16.29 8.42
CA ASP A 103 -15.33 -15.62 9.31
C ASP A 103 -14.66 -14.62 10.25
N GLY A 104 -13.47 -14.96 10.75
CA GLY A 104 -12.68 -14.10 11.63
C GLY A 104 -12.31 -12.74 10.99
N ILE A 105 -12.19 -12.66 9.67
CA ILE A 105 -11.99 -11.40 8.93
C ILE A 105 -13.15 -10.46 9.20
N PHE A 106 -14.37 -10.96 9.05
CA PHE A 106 -15.59 -10.17 9.21
C PHE A 106 -15.86 -9.84 10.67
N GLU A 107 -15.65 -10.81 11.58
CA GLU A 107 -15.81 -10.59 13.02
C GLU A 107 -14.87 -9.49 13.52
N ALA A 108 -13.58 -9.54 13.15
CA ALA A 108 -12.61 -8.53 13.57
C ALA A 108 -12.94 -7.15 12.97
N SER A 109 -13.43 -7.12 11.73
CA SER A 109 -13.91 -5.89 11.09
C SER A 109 -15.09 -5.28 11.84
N ALA A 110 -16.08 -6.10 12.19
CA ALA A 110 -17.28 -5.65 12.90
C ALA A 110 -16.96 -5.18 14.32
N LYS A 111 -16.07 -5.89 15.02
CA LYS A 111 -15.72 -5.61 16.41
C LYS A 111 -14.78 -4.41 16.55
N TYR A 112 -13.78 -4.28 15.68
CA TYR A 112 -12.67 -3.34 15.87
C TYR A 112 -12.37 -2.44 14.67
N GLY A 113 -12.96 -2.67 13.50
CA GLY A 113 -12.66 -1.88 12.28
C GLY A 113 -11.22 -2.03 11.80
N THR A 114 -10.58 -3.17 12.06
CA THR A 114 -9.14 -3.40 11.83
C THR A 114 -8.74 -3.53 10.37
N ASN A 115 -9.63 -4.05 9.53
CA ASN A 115 -9.29 -4.43 8.15
C ASN A 115 -9.51 -3.30 7.14
N TYR A 116 -8.60 -3.22 6.18
CA TYR A 116 -8.82 -2.49 4.93
C TYR A 116 -9.28 -3.45 3.84
N PHE A 117 -10.36 -3.09 3.14
CA PHE A 117 -10.86 -3.85 2.00
C PHE A 117 -10.49 -3.18 0.69
N ALA A 118 -9.67 -3.85 -0.11
CA ALA A 118 -9.36 -3.45 -1.47
C ALA A 118 -10.41 -4.06 -2.41
N ASN A 119 -11.42 -3.27 -2.79
CA ASN A 119 -12.49 -3.73 -3.68
C ASN A 119 -12.05 -3.73 -5.15
N TYR A 120 -12.01 -4.92 -5.76
CA TYR A 120 -11.72 -5.16 -7.18
C TYR A 120 -12.96 -5.61 -7.99
N ILE A 121 -14.13 -5.79 -7.37
CA ILE A 121 -15.35 -6.26 -8.05
C ILE A 121 -15.74 -5.32 -9.21
N ASN A 122 -15.67 -4.01 -8.94
CA ASN A 122 -16.04 -2.94 -9.88
C ASN A 122 -14.80 -2.26 -10.51
N SER A 123 -13.66 -2.94 -10.53
CA SER A 123 -12.39 -2.43 -11.04
C SER A 123 -11.98 -3.20 -12.29
N GLU A 124 -11.37 -2.52 -13.25
CA GLU A 124 -10.68 -3.19 -14.37
C GLU A 124 -9.32 -3.77 -13.95
N MET A 125 -8.80 -3.36 -12.78
CA MET A 125 -7.55 -3.88 -12.20
C MET A 125 -7.76 -5.20 -11.48
N SER A 126 -6.75 -6.07 -11.51
CA SER A 126 -6.65 -7.30 -10.71
C SER A 126 -5.79 -7.10 -9.45
N PRO A 127 -5.89 -7.99 -8.44
CA PRO A 127 -5.00 -7.96 -7.27
C PRO A 127 -3.51 -8.07 -7.61
N ASP A 128 -3.18 -8.68 -8.74
CA ASP A 128 -1.79 -8.78 -9.22
C ASP A 128 -1.28 -7.44 -9.80
N ASP A 129 -2.19 -6.50 -10.13
CA ASP A 129 -1.87 -5.19 -10.73
C ASP A 129 -1.61 -4.08 -9.70
N VAL A 130 -1.89 -4.30 -8.40
CA VAL A 130 -1.73 -3.30 -7.34
C VAL A 130 -1.34 -3.95 -6.01
N ARG A 131 -0.23 -3.50 -5.42
CA ARG A 131 0.04 -3.73 -3.99
C ARG A 131 -0.17 -2.42 -3.23
N SER A 132 -0.98 -2.47 -2.17
CA SER A 132 -1.20 -1.31 -1.29
C SER A 132 0.07 -1.06 -0.48
N MET A 133 0.81 -0.02 -0.84
CA MET A 133 1.96 0.43 -0.06
C MET A 133 1.46 1.36 1.05
N CYS A 134 1.00 0.78 2.18
CA CYS A 134 0.44 1.49 3.33
C CYS A 134 -0.94 2.16 3.06
N CYS A 135 -1.29 3.19 3.85
CA CYS A 135 -2.63 3.73 4.08
C CYS A 135 -3.53 3.92 2.86
N ARG A 136 -2.98 4.39 1.71
CA ARG A 136 -3.79 4.65 0.50
C ARG A 136 -2.97 4.79 -0.79
N LEU A 137 -1.65 4.58 -0.76
CA LEU A 137 -0.83 4.70 -1.96
C LEU A 137 -1.07 3.48 -2.84
N ARG A 138 -1.92 3.65 -3.85
CA ARG A 138 -2.14 2.67 -4.91
C ARG A 138 -1.20 3.00 -6.05
N LEU A 139 -0.19 2.16 -6.22
CA LEU A 139 0.73 2.26 -7.35
C LEU A 139 0.12 1.51 -8.52
N ASN A 140 0.02 2.18 -9.67
CA ASN A 140 -0.35 1.49 -10.88
C ASN A 140 0.85 0.66 -11.35
N LEU A 141 0.81 -0.67 -11.17
CA LEU A 141 1.91 -1.54 -11.57
C LEU A 141 2.01 -1.72 -13.09
N THR A 142 1.06 -1.20 -13.89
CA THR A 142 1.19 -1.23 -15.37
C THR A 142 2.41 -0.46 -15.87
N ASP A 143 2.86 0.54 -15.11
CA ASP A 143 4.03 1.37 -15.42
C ASP A 143 5.35 0.74 -14.94
N LEU A 144 5.28 -0.42 -14.26
CA LEU A 144 6.46 -1.19 -13.87
C LEU A 144 6.80 -2.22 -14.95
N TYR A 145 8.05 -2.18 -15.42
CA TYR A 145 8.57 -3.00 -16.53
C TYR A 145 8.56 -4.52 -16.25
N ASN A 146 8.44 -4.91 -14.99
CA ASN A 146 8.35 -6.30 -14.59
C ASN A 146 7.24 -6.40 -13.55
N ARG A 147 6.28 -7.32 -13.71
CA ARG A 147 5.08 -7.45 -12.87
C ARG A 147 5.14 -8.63 -11.89
N GLY A 148 6.20 -9.42 -11.99
CA GLY A 148 6.41 -10.63 -11.19
C GLY A 148 7.54 -11.42 -11.81
N GLY A 149 8.76 -11.22 -11.31
CA GLY A 149 9.91 -11.94 -11.85
C GLY A 149 11.21 -11.52 -11.17
N GLY A 150 11.76 -12.41 -10.34
CA GLY A 150 13.06 -12.21 -9.71
C GLY A 150 13.30 -12.92 -8.37
N GLY A 151 12.39 -13.78 -7.90
CA GLY A 151 12.49 -14.48 -6.61
C GLY A 151 11.30 -14.18 -5.70
N LEU A 152 11.40 -14.54 -4.41
CA LEU A 152 10.36 -14.39 -3.38
C LEU A 152 9.85 -12.93 -3.23
N PHE A 153 10.58 -11.96 -3.77
CA PHE A 153 10.23 -10.53 -3.79
C PHE A 153 10.30 -10.02 -5.24
N GLY A 154 9.15 -9.93 -5.91
CA GLY A 154 9.05 -9.29 -7.22
C GLY A 154 9.25 -7.78 -7.16
N SER A 155 9.29 -7.13 -8.32
CA SER A 155 9.29 -5.66 -8.47
C SER A 155 8.17 -4.94 -7.70
N GLY A 156 6.99 -5.57 -7.58
CA GLY A 156 5.87 -5.08 -6.78
C GLY A 156 6.15 -5.03 -5.27
N SER A 157 7.18 -5.74 -4.79
CA SER A 157 7.69 -5.67 -3.41
C SER A 157 8.86 -4.69 -3.26
N LEU A 158 9.40 -4.16 -4.36
CA LEU A 158 10.56 -3.26 -4.41
C LEU A 158 10.20 -1.89 -5.02
N THR A 159 9.03 -1.38 -4.65
CA THR A 159 8.49 -0.10 -5.10
C THR A 159 7.94 0.68 -3.91
N GLY A 160 7.47 1.91 -4.12
CA GLY A 160 6.98 2.80 -3.08
C GLY A 160 6.87 4.23 -3.60
N SER A 161 6.79 5.20 -2.68
CA SER A 161 6.91 6.62 -3.00
C SER A 161 8.19 7.19 -2.38
N ILE A 162 8.99 7.90 -3.17
CA ILE A 162 10.18 8.59 -2.65
C ILE A 162 9.81 9.79 -1.76
N GLY A 163 8.59 10.30 -1.91
CA GLY A 163 8.12 11.49 -1.25
C GLY A 163 6.75 11.92 -1.75
N VAL A 164 6.04 12.62 -0.87
CA VAL A 164 4.73 13.20 -1.15
C VAL A 164 4.80 14.71 -0.93
N VAL A 165 4.39 15.48 -1.93
CA VAL A 165 4.11 16.92 -1.78
C VAL A 165 2.60 17.12 -1.96
N THR A 166 1.92 17.64 -0.94
CA THR A 166 0.46 17.80 -0.96
C THR A 166 0.08 19.25 -1.23
N LEU A 167 -0.73 19.47 -2.27
CA LEU A 167 -1.24 20.78 -2.64
C LEU A 167 -2.51 21.10 -1.86
N ASN A 168 -2.54 22.31 -1.27
CA ASN A 168 -3.71 22.83 -0.56
C ASN A 168 -4.71 23.41 -1.57
N MET A 169 -5.70 22.60 -1.94
CA MET A 169 -6.73 22.99 -2.90
C MET A 169 -7.64 24.08 -2.32
N SER A 170 -7.92 24.04 -1.02
CA SER A 170 -8.77 25.04 -0.35
C SER A 170 -8.22 26.46 -0.52
N ARG A 171 -6.90 26.63 -0.42
CA ARG A 171 -6.20 27.90 -0.67
C ARG A 171 -6.28 28.32 -2.14
N ILE A 172 -6.10 27.38 -3.08
CA ILE A 172 -6.25 27.67 -4.51
C ILE A 172 -7.67 28.16 -4.79
N GLY A 173 -8.69 27.47 -4.28
CA GLY A 173 -10.08 27.88 -4.43
C GLY A 173 -10.37 29.27 -3.86
N TYR A 174 -9.87 29.58 -2.67
CA TYR A 174 -10.05 30.89 -2.02
C TYR A 174 -9.42 32.06 -2.79
N LEU A 175 -8.21 31.85 -3.33
CA LEU A 175 -7.49 32.91 -4.02
C LEU A 175 -7.96 33.12 -5.47
N SER A 176 -8.68 32.16 -6.04
CA SER A 176 -9.04 32.17 -7.45
C SER A 176 -10.29 33.00 -7.72
N LYS A 177 -10.25 33.85 -8.75
CA LYS A 177 -11.42 34.64 -9.18
C LYS A 177 -12.09 34.10 -10.43
N THR A 178 -11.36 33.36 -11.25
CA THR A 178 -11.86 32.76 -12.49
C THR A 178 -11.36 31.33 -12.62
N LYS A 179 -12.00 30.55 -13.49
CA LYS A 179 -11.58 29.17 -13.76
C LYS A 179 -10.15 29.12 -14.29
N LYS A 180 -9.81 30.06 -15.19
CA LYS A 180 -8.45 30.18 -15.73
C LYS A 180 -7.43 30.39 -14.63
N ASP A 181 -7.67 31.36 -13.75
CA ASP A 181 -6.79 31.66 -12.61
C ASP A 181 -6.63 30.45 -11.65
N PHE A 182 -7.70 29.70 -11.39
CA PHE A 182 -7.64 28.47 -10.59
C PHE A 182 -6.65 27.46 -11.16
N PHE A 183 -6.77 27.15 -12.45
CA PHE A 183 -5.91 26.16 -13.10
C PHE A 183 -4.48 26.67 -13.30
N GLU A 184 -4.27 27.97 -13.52
CA GLU A 184 -2.93 28.57 -13.56
C GLU A 184 -2.21 28.47 -12.20
N LYS A 185 -2.91 28.75 -11.10
CA LYS A 185 -2.36 28.57 -9.74
C LYS A 185 -2.06 27.10 -9.45
N LEU A 186 -2.97 26.20 -9.82
CA LEU A 186 -2.76 24.76 -9.66
C LEU A 186 -1.53 24.28 -10.44
N ALA A 187 -1.43 24.63 -11.72
CA ALA A 187 -0.30 24.27 -12.58
C ALA A 187 1.03 24.73 -11.96
N LYS A 188 1.11 26.01 -11.54
CA LYS A 188 2.29 26.55 -10.86
C LYS A 188 2.67 25.75 -9.62
N MET A 189 1.69 25.35 -8.80
CA MET A 189 1.95 24.55 -7.60
C MET A 189 2.39 23.12 -7.94
N MET A 190 1.84 22.52 -9.00
CA MET A 190 2.24 21.21 -9.48
C MET A 190 3.68 21.21 -10.00
N ASP A 191 4.09 22.25 -10.74
CA ASP A 191 5.47 22.39 -11.22
C ASP A 191 6.47 22.50 -10.06
N LEU A 192 6.17 23.34 -9.06
CA LEU A 192 7.00 23.45 -7.85
C LEU A 192 7.07 22.13 -7.06
N ALA A 193 5.96 21.41 -6.95
CA ALA A 193 5.92 20.10 -6.29
C ALA A 193 6.77 19.07 -7.03
N LYS A 194 6.68 19.04 -8.37
CA LYS A 194 7.52 18.20 -9.23
C LYS A 194 9.00 18.52 -9.01
N GLU A 195 9.40 19.79 -9.09
CA GLU A 195 10.80 20.19 -8.88
C GLU A 195 11.32 19.75 -7.52
N SER A 196 10.55 19.96 -6.45
CA SER A 196 10.89 19.51 -5.10
C SER A 196 11.11 17.99 -5.01
N LEU A 197 10.21 17.20 -5.63
CA LEU A 197 10.30 15.74 -5.65
C LEU A 197 11.50 15.24 -6.48
N GLU A 198 11.80 15.89 -7.59
CA GLU A 198 12.97 15.57 -8.43
C GLU A 198 14.29 15.89 -7.74
N ILE A 199 14.37 17.01 -7.01
CA ILE A 199 15.51 17.34 -6.15
C ILE A 199 15.68 16.26 -5.08
N LYS A 200 14.59 15.86 -4.41
CA LYS A 200 14.62 14.79 -3.40
C LYS A 200 15.13 13.49 -4.01
N ARG A 201 14.64 13.08 -5.19
CA ARG A 201 15.06 11.86 -5.90
C ARG A 201 16.57 11.83 -6.10
N LYS A 202 17.14 12.89 -6.69
CA LYS A 202 18.58 13.01 -6.93
C LYS A 202 19.38 12.96 -5.64
N THR A 203 18.87 13.59 -4.58
CA THR A 203 19.51 13.62 -3.27
C THR A 203 19.59 12.24 -2.65
N ILE A 204 18.48 11.49 -2.60
CA ILE A 204 18.45 10.15 -2.00
C ILE A 204 19.21 9.12 -2.83
N GLU A 205 19.27 9.28 -4.16
CA GLU A 205 20.12 8.46 -5.04
C GLU A 205 21.61 8.69 -4.73
N ASN A 206 22.03 9.94 -4.58
CA ASN A 206 23.41 10.26 -4.17
C ASN A 206 23.76 9.71 -2.77
N PHE A 207 22.82 9.76 -1.83
CA PHE A 207 23.02 9.24 -0.47
C PHE A 207 23.15 7.72 -0.42
N ILE A 208 22.36 6.97 -1.21
CA ILE A 208 22.52 5.51 -1.29
C ILE A 208 23.86 5.12 -1.94
N GLU A 209 24.31 5.88 -2.94
CA GLU A 209 25.63 5.66 -3.56
C GLU A 209 26.76 5.84 -2.55
N LYS A 210 26.67 6.90 -1.72
CA LYS A 210 27.60 7.17 -0.61
C LYS A 210 27.51 6.20 0.57
N GLY A 211 26.60 5.22 0.52
CA GLY A 211 26.49 4.17 1.53
C GLY A 211 25.65 4.53 2.75
N LEU A 212 24.86 5.61 2.72
CA LEU A 212 24.01 6.03 3.85
C LEU A 212 22.78 5.12 4.04
N TYR A 213 22.44 4.29 3.06
CA TYR A 213 21.29 3.37 3.10
C TYR A 213 21.71 1.92 2.78
N PRO A 214 22.50 1.26 3.64
CA PRO A 214 23.11 -0.04 3.33
C PRO A 214 22.07 -1.15 3.07
N TYR A 215 21.01 -1.21 3.86
CA TYR A 215 19.93 -2.18 3.67
C TYR A 215 19.20 -1.97 2.34
N SER A 216 18.77 -0.73 2.07
CA SER A 216 18.11 -0.40 0.80
C SER A 216 19.03 -0.65 -0.39
N LYS A 217 20.33 -0.35 -0.28
CA LYS A 217 21.32 -0.60 -1.34
C LYS A 217 21.39 -2.08 -1.72
N TYR A 218 21.37 -2.96 -0.72
CA TYR A 218 21.36 -4.41 -0.95
C TYR A 218 20.08 -4.86 -1.67
N TYR A 219 18.91 -4.55 -1.11
CA TYR A 219 17.63 -5.03 -1.65
C TYR A 219 17.24 -4.37 -2.98
N LEU A 220 17.67 -3.13 -3.24
CA LEU A 220 17.39 -2.41 -4.49
C LEU A 220 18.50 -2.60 -5.55
N SER A 221 19.54 -3.39 -5.26
CA SER A 221 20.65 -3.64 -6.20
C SER A 221 20.20 -4.22 -7.54
N GLY A 222 19.18 -5.08 -7.53
CA GLY A 222 18.56 -5.60 -8.75
C GLY A 222 17.93 -4.49 -9.60
N ILE A 223 17.24 -3.54 -8.97
CA ILE A 223 16.63 -2.39 -9.67
C ILE A 223 17.71 -1.49 -10.25
N LYS A 224 18.77 -1.21 -9.48
CA LYS A 224 19.92 -0.43 -9.96
C LYS A 224 20.52 -1.02 -11.23
N LYS A 225 20.73 -2.35 -11.26
CA LYS A 225 21.25 -3.06 -12.45
C LYS A 225 20.30 -2.96 -13.65
N MET A 226 18.99 -3.04 -13.42
CA MET A 226 17.98 -3.01 -14.49
C MET A 226 17.68 -1.60 -15.02
N ARG A 227 17.71 -0.58 -14.16
CA ARG A 227 17.19 0.78 -14.47
C ARG A 227 18.24 1.87 -14.42
N GLY A 228 19.44 1.60 -13.94
CA GLY A 228 20.48 2.60 -13.73
C GLY A 228 20.37 3.37 -12.40
N ASP A 229 19.23 3.29 -11.70
CA ASP A 229 18.95 3.97 -10.44
C ASP A 229 18.35 3.03 -9.39
N TYR A 230 18.66 3.23 -8.10
CA TYR A 230 18.11 2.41 -7.00
C TYR A 230 16.60 2.66 -6.81
N TRP A 231 16.17 3.92 -6.94
CA TRP A 231 14.77 4.32 -6.73
C TRP A 231 13.94 4.33 -8.02
N GLY A 232 14.42 3.70 -9.10
CA GLY A 232 13.79 3.75 -10.44
C GLY A 232 12.35 3.19 -10.50
N ASN A 233 11.96 2.34 -9.55
CA ASN A 233 10.58 1.84 -9.42
C ASN A 233 9.73 2.63 -8.43
N HIS A 234 10.27 3.64 -7.73
CA HIS A 234 9.53 4.41 -6.74
C HIS A 234 8.94 5.67 -7.36
N PHE A 235 7.70 5.99 -7.01
CA PHE A 235 6.94 7.11 -7.55
C PHE A 235 7.27 8.44 -6.85
N SER A 236 7.16 9.54 -7.59
CA SER A 236 7.10 10.90 -7.04
C SER A 236 5.62 11.28 -6.89
N THR A 237 5.14 11.47 -5.66
CA THR A 237 3.68 11.62 -5.43
C THR A 237 3.31 13.08 -5.18
N ILE A 238 2.40 13.61 -6.00
CA ILE A 238 1.74 14.90 -5.73
C ILE A 238 0.34 14.58 -5.20
N GLY A 239 0.11 14.89 -3.92
CA GLY A 239 -1.20 14.75 -3.28
C GLY A 239 -2.03 16.01 -3.44
N LEU A 240 -3.36 15.87 -3.39
CA LEU A 240 -4.29 17.00 -3.31
C LEU A 240 -5.10 16.88 -2.02
N VAL A 241 -5.34 17.99 -1.32
CA VAL A 241 -6.18 18.02 -0.11
C VAL A 241 -7.15 19.21 -0.13
N GLY A 242 -8.36 18.99 0.40
CA GLY A 242 -9.34 20.05 0.62
C GLY A 242 -10.12 20.49 -0.61
N MET A 243 -10.44 19.56 -1.52
CA MET A 243 -11.17 19.86 -2.76
C MET A 243 -12.60 20.33 -2.48
N ASN A 244 -13.28 19.78 -1.47
CA ASN A 244 -14.61 20.22 -1.09
C ASN A 244 -14.61 21.71 -0.69
N GLU A 245 -13.67 22.10 0.17
CA GLU A 245 -13.50 23.48 0.62
C GLU A 245 -13.02 24.38 -0.53
N ALA A 246 -12.23 23.85 -1.47
CA ALA A 246 -11.86 24.57 -2.68
C ALA A 246 -13.09 24.95 -3.51
N LEU A 247 -14.04 24.02 -3.66
CA LEU A 247 -15.29 24.28 -4.37
C LEU A 247 -16.16 25.30 -3.63
N LEU A 248 -16.31 25.16 -2.30
CA LEU A 248 -17.05 26.12 -1.48
C LEU A 248 -16.48 27.53 -1.62
N ASN A 249 -15.16 27.66 -1.57
CA ASN A 249 -14.48 28.95 -1.71
C ASN A 249 -14.56 29.54 -3.13
N PHE A 250 -14.53 28.70 -4.16
CA PHE A 250 -14.40 29.15 -5.55
C PHE A 250 -15.74 29.31 -6.28
N ILE A 251 -16.65 28.35 -6.13
CA ILE A 251 -17.94 28.33 -6.84
C ILE A 251 -19.15 28.43 -5.91
N GLY A 252 -18.96 28.41 -4.58
CA GLY A 252 -20.06 28.50 -3.60
C GLY A 252 -20.87 27.21 -3.44
N GLU A 253 -20.41 26.10 -4.01
CA GLU A 253 -21.09 24.80 -3.96
C GLU A 253 -20.11 23.71 -3.48
N ASN A 254 -20.61 22.67 -2.82
CA ASN A 254 -19.80 21.56 -2.32
C ASN A 254 -19.64 20.43 -3.36
N SER A 255 -18.84 19.41 -3.03
CA SER A 255 -18.62 18.23 -3.90
C SER A 255 -19.85 17.33 -4.08
N GLY A 256 -20.94 17.55 -3.33
CA GLY A 256 -22.21 16.85 -3.49
C GLY A 256 -23.04 17.38 -4.67
N SER A 257 -22.84 18.64 -5.06
CA SER A 257 -23.58 19.29 -6.14
C SER A 257 -23.18 18.77 -7.54
N LYS A 258 -24.11 18.81 -8.49
CA LYS A 258 -23.82 18.46 -9.91
C LYS A 258 -22.72 19.35 -10.49
N ARG A 259 -22.68 20.64 -10.14
CA ARG A 259 -21.68 21.59 -10.64
C ARG A 259 -20.32 21.37 -9.98
N GLY A 260 -20.28 21.16 -8.67
CA GLY A 260 -19.05 20.86 -7.92
C GLY A 260 -18.38 19.58 -8.40
N ARG A 261 -19.16 18.50 -8.63
CA ARG A 261 -18.62 17.26 -9.22
C ARG A 261 -18.01 17.48 -10.59
N ARG A 262 -18.71 18.18 -11.49
CA ARG A 262 -18.19 18.50 -12.84
C ARG A 262 -16.96 19.40 -12.85
N PHE A 263 -16.68 20.12 -11.76
CA PHE A 263 -15.48 20.93 -11.66
C PHE A 263 -14.31 20.12 -11.10
N ALA A 264 -14.57 19.22 -10.16
CA ALA A 264 -13.55 18.45 -9.46
C ALA A 264 -13.06 17.19 -10.21
N ILE A 265 -13.90 16.62 -11.07
CA ILE A 265 -13.64 15.41 -11.87
C ILE A 265 -13.61 15.81 -13.35
#